data_AF-A0A940TRC0-F1
#
_entry.id   AF-A0A940TRC0-F1
#
_cell.length_a   1.000
_cell.length_b   1.000
_cell.length_c   1.000
_cell.angle_alpha   90.00
_cell.angle_beta   90.00
_cell.angle_gamma   90.00
#
_symmetry.space_group_name_H-M   'P 1'
#
loop_
_entity.id
_entity.type
_entity.pdbx_description
1 polymer ?
#
loop_
_entity_poly.entity_id
_entity_poly.type
_entity_poly.pdbx_seq_one_letter_code
_entity_poly.pdbx_strand_id
1 'polypeptide(L)'
;MKIPEDLLYTESHEWVKVGGSTLREGGNQVTIGLTDYAQTQLKDIVYVDMPEVGSKFKKGDNIGVVESVKTVADIYSPVTGIVG
;
A
#
# COMPACT_ATOMS: atom_id res chain seq x y z
N MET A 1 -0.99 -9.61 -14.85
CA MET A 1 -0.15 -8.43 -14.58
C MET A 1 -0.80 -7.20 -15.21
N LYS A 2 -1.43 -6.38 -14.39
CA LYS A 2 -1.99 -5.08 -14.73
C LYS A 2 -1.14 -3.97 -14.10
N ILE A 3 -0.78 -2.97 -14.90
CA ILE A 3 -0.02 -1.79 -14.47
C ILE A 3 -0.78 -0.54 -14.95
N PRO A 4 -1.76 -0.03 -14.18
CA PRO A 4 -2.44 1.22 -14.51
C PRO A 4 -1.49 2.42 -14.62
N GLU A 5 -1.65 3.24 -15.65
CA GLU A 5 -0.79 4.42 -15.87
C GLU A 5 -1.07 5.57 -14.90
N ASP A 6 -2.22 5.56 -14.21
CA ASP A 6 -2.62 6.59 -13.24
C ASP A 6 -2.05 6.35 -11.83
N LEU A 7 -1.13 5.39 -11.68
CA LEU A 7 -0.50 5.04 -10.41
C LEU A 7 1.00 5.28 -10.45
N LEU A 8 1.55 5.65 -9.29
CA LEU A 8 2.99 5.66 -9.03
C LEU A 8 3.37 4.34 -8.34
N TYR A 9 4.61 3.88 -8.53
CA TYR A 9 5.05 2.56 -8.07
C TYR A 9 6.37 2.62 -7.30
N THR A 10 6.56 1.65 -6.39
CA THR A 10 7.83 1.41 -5.69
C THR A 10 8.51 0.16 -6.25
N GLU A 11 9.82 0.05 -6.00
CA GLU A 11 10.58 -1.17 -6.30
C GLU A 11 10.15 -2.35 -5.41
N SER A 12 9.61 -2.06 -4.21
CA SER A 12 9.05 -3.02 -3.26
C SER A 12 7.61 -3.45 -3.57
N HIS A 13 7.09 -3.10 -4.75
CA HIS A 13 5.80 -3.57 -5.28
C HIS A 13 4.53 -3.02 -4.62
N GLU A 14 4.62 -1.83 -4.02
CA GLU A 14 3.47 -1.00 -3.68
C GLU A 14 3.14 0.00 -4.82
N TRP A 15 1.90 0.47 -4.83
CA TRP A 15 1.46 1.58 -5.67
C TRP A 15 0.86 2.71 -4.83
N VAL A 16 0.88 3.91 -5.40
CA VAL A 16 0.26 5.11 -4.84
C VAL A 16 -0.68 5.73 -5.87
N LYS A 17 -1.93 5.92 -5.49
CA LYS A 17 -2.90 6.73 -6.21
C LYS A 17 -3.00 8.09 -5.53
N VAL A 18 -2.44 9.10 -6.18
CA VAL A 18 -2.72 10.50 -5.84
C VAL A 18 -4.12 10.80 -6.36
N GLY A 19 -4.97 11.52 -5.60
CA GLY A 19 -6.29 11.83 -6.15
C GLY A 19 -7.40 10.81 -5.86
N GLY A 20 -7.27 9.96 -4.84
CA GLY A 20 -8.21 8.86 -4.55
C GLY A 20 -9.71 9.23 -4.49
N SER A 21 -10.59 8.21 -4.53
CA SER A 21 -12.06 8.34 -4.71
C SER A 21 -12.80 9.16 -3.63
N THR A 22 -12.14 9.44 -2.51
CA THR A 22 -12.65 10.22 -1.37
C THR A 22 -11.89 11.52 -1.16
N LEU A 23 -11.14 12.02 -2.14
CA LEU A 23 -10.57 13.36 -2.02
C LEU A 23 -11.69 14.38 -1.84
N ARG A 24 -11.77 14.92 -0.62
CA ARG A 24 -12.40 16.22 -0.40
C ARG A 24 -11.55 17.26 -1.13
N GLU A 25 -12.19 18.18 -1.82
CA GLU A 25 -11.53 19.26 -2.55
C GLU A 25 -10.45 19.92 -1.66
N GLY A 26 -9.18 19.86 -2.11
CA GLY A 26 -8.01 20.38 -1.40
C GLY A 26 -7.11 19.37 -0.66
N GLY A 27 -7.35 18.06 -0.74
CA GLY A 27 -6.68 17.08 0.12
C GLY A 27 -5.34 16.49 -0.35
N ASN A 28 -4.30 16.62 0.48
CA ASN A 28 -3.02 15.87 0.44
C ASN A 28 -3.17 14.36 0.77
N GLN A 29 -4.29 13.74 0.39
CA GLN A 29 -4.53 12.31 0.65
C GLN A 29 -4.12 11.46 -0.56
N VAL A 30 -3.59 10.28 -0.25
CA VAL A 30 -3.22 9.27 -1.24
C VAL A 30 -3.78 7.94 -0.80
N THR A 31 -4.08 7.07 -1.76
CA THR A 31 -4.36 5.66 -1.49
C THR A 31 -3.14 4.84 -1.86
N ILE A 32 -2.78 3.88 -1.02
CA ILE A 32 -1.67 2.96 -1.28
C ILE A 32 -2.20 1.53 -1.35
N GLY A 33 -1.47 0.64 -2.02
CA GLY A 33 -1.79 -0.78 -2.07
C GLY A 33 -0.69 -1.60 -2.72
N LEU A 34 -0.91 -2.90 -2.87
CA LEU A 34 0.03 -3.83 -3.51
C LEU A 34 -0.25 -3.96 -5.01
N THR A 35 0.82 -4.06 -5.80
CA THR A 35 0.71 -4.29 -7.26
C THR A 35 0.07 -5.64 -7.59
N ASP A 36 -0.46 -5.75 -8.80
CA ASP A 36 -0.99 -7.03 -9.32
C ASP A 36 0.08 -8.14 -9.33
N TYR A 37 1.35 -7.77 -9.50
CA TYR A 37 2.47 -8.69 -9.41
C TYR A 37 2.66 -9.23 -7.99
N ALA A 38 2.72 -8.33 -6.98
CA ALA A 38 2.91 -8.72 -5.59
C ALA A 38 1.81 -9.69 -5.12
N GLN A 39 0.54 -9.36 -5.36
CA GLN A 39 -0.56 -10.26 -4.95
C GLN A 39 -0.48 -11.62 -5.66
N THR A 40 -0.06 -11.66 -6.93
CA THR A 40 0.10 -12.93 -7.67
C THR A 40 1.21 -13.80 -7.07
N GLN A 41 2.31 -13.20 -6.60
CA GLN A 41 3.39 -13.92 -5.93
C GLN A 41 2.96 -14.44 -4.56
N LEU A 42 2.20 -13.64 -3.81
CA LEU A 42 1.67 -14.00 -2.49
C LEU A 42 0.62 -15.11 -2.59
N LYS A 43 -0.18 -15.15 -3.67
CA LYS A 43 -1.29 -16.09 -3.91
C LYS A 43 -2.43 -15.84 -2.92
N ASP A 44 -2.93 -16.90 -2.28
CA ASP A 44 -4.09 -16.85 -1.40
C ASP A 44 -3.74 -16.12 -0.10
N ILE A 45 -3.97 -14.80 -0.08
CA ILE A 45 -3.83 -13.94 1.09
C ILE A 45 -4.87 -14.35 2.14
N VAL A 46 -4.41 -14.65 3.34
CA VAL A 46 -5.25 -15.09 4.46
C VAL A 46 -5.30 -14.07 5.59
N TYR A 47 -4.31 -13.19 5.67
CA TYR A 47 -4.23 -12.16 6.70
C TYR A 47 -3.49 -10.91 6.19
N VAL A 48 -3.91 -9.75 6.68
CA VAL A 48 -3.23 -8.47 6.46
C VAL A 48 -3.22 -7.73 7.79
N ASP A 49 -2.03 -7.46 8.31
CA ASP A 49 -1.81 -6.55 9.41
C ASP A 49 -1.74 -5.12 8.86
N MET A 50 -2.65 -4.27 9.33
CA MET A 50 -2.80 -2.90 8.86
C MET A 50 -2.52 -1.93 10.01
N PRO A 51 -1.93 -0.76 9.72
CA PRO A 51 -1.66 0.22 10.76
C PRO A 51 -2.95 0.84 11.28
N GLU A 52 -2.96 1.24 12.55
CA GLU A 52 -4.11 1.93 13.15
C GLU A 52 -4.30 3.32 12.54
N VAL A 53 -5.55 3.77 12.45
CA VAL A 53 -5.88 5.15 12.07
C VAL A 53 -5.19 6.12 13.04
N GLY A 54 -4.54 7.14 12.49
CA GLY A 54 -3.73 8.10 13.26
C GLY A 54 -2.24 7.73 13.38
N SER A 55 -1.84 6.54 12.94
CA SER A 55 -0.43 6.13 12.92
C SER A 55 0.37 6.99 11.93
N LYS A 56 1.59 7.40 12.34
CA LYS A 56 2.49 8.25 11.56
C LYS A 56 3.68 7.46 11.07
N PHE A 57 4.03 7.63 9.80
CA PHE A 57 5.12 6.92 9.14
C PHE A 57 5.95 7.84 8.28
N LYS A 58 7.21 7.50 8.09
CA LYS A 58 8.09 8.05 7.05
C LYS A 58 8.08 7.12 5.84
N LYS A 59 8.41 7.68 4.67
CA LYS A 59 8.69 6.88 3.47
C LYS A 59 9.75 5.82 3.79
N GLY A 60 9.44 4.57 3.48
CA GLY A 60 10.29 3.40 3.71
C GLY A 60 10.08 2.72 5.07
N ASP A 61 9.27 3.29 5.97
CA ASP A 61 8.93 2.60 7.21
C ASP A 61 8.04 1.38 6.90
N ASN A 62 8.23 0.29 7.63
CA ASN A 62 7.29 -0.83 7.63
C ASN A 62 5.97 -0.37 8.26
N ILE A 63 4.86 -0.62 7.59
CA ILE A 63 3.52 -0.20 8.02
C ILE A 63 2.57 -1.37 8.24
N GLY A 64 3.00 -2.59 8.01
CA GLY A 64 2.14 -3.77 8.07
C GLY A 64 2.77 -4.97 7.40
N VAL A 65 2.03 -6.06 7.43
CA VAL A 65 2.44 -7.37 6.93
C VAL A 65 1.29 -8.01 6.19
N VAL A 66 1.56 -8.66 5.07
CA VAL A 66 0.60 -9.52 4.38
C VAL A 66 1.04 -10.97 4.47
N GLU A 67 0.11 -11.83 4.86
CA GLU A 67 0.34 -13.26 4.96
C GLU A 67 -0.54 -14.02 3.97
N SER A 68 0.07 -14.98 3.32
CA SER A 68 -0.61 -16.01 2.54
C SER A 68 -0.38 -17.37 3.17
N VAL A 69 -1.05 -18.40 2.63
CA VAL A 69 -0.83 -19.79 3.05
C VAL A 69 0.65 -20.23 2.89
N LYS A 70 1.44 -19.54 2.05
CA LYS A 70 2.81 -19.95 1.71
C LYS A 70 3.89 -18.99 2.17
N THR A 71 3.58 -17.71 2.37
CA THR A 71 4.59 -16.67 2.53
C THR A 71 4.07 -15.51 3.34
N VAL A 72 4.98 -14.85 4.04
CA VAL A 72 4.75 -13.60 4.77
C VAL A 72 5.62 -12.52 4.13
N ALA A 73 5.07 -11.34 3.88
CA ALA A 73 5.81 -10.21 3.32
C ALA A 73 5.47 -8.91 4.04
N ASP A 74 6.49 -8.09 4.27
CA ASP A 74 6.34 -6.74 4.81
C ASP A 74 5.73 -5.79 3.76
N ILE A 75 5.00 -4.79 4.25
CA ILE A 75 4.48 -3.67 3.46
C ILE A 75 5.19 -2.41 3.92
N TYR A 76 5.75 -1.66 2.98
CA TYR A 76 6.50 -0.43 3.26
C TYR A 76 5.70 0.81 2.84
N SER A 77 5.79 1.88 3.64
CA SER A 77 5.14 3.14 3.28
C SER A 77 5.84 3.78 2.09
N PRO A 78 5.15 4.03 0.96
CA PRO A 78 5.73 4.72 -0.18
C PRO A 78 5.86 6.25 0.05
N VAL A 79 5.21 6.77 1.10
CA VAL A 79 5.13 8.20 1.43
C VAL A 79 5.32 8.47 2.93
N THR A 80 5.64 9.71 3.28
CA THR A 80 5.58 10.16 4.68
C THR A 80 4.18 10.72 4.95
N GLY A 81 3.53 10.30 6.02
CA GLY A 81 2.16 10.72 6.30
C GLY A 81 1.56 10.15 7.58
N ILE A 82 0.25 10.30 7.69
CA ILE A 82 -0.58 9.77 8.75
C ILE A 82 -1.70 8.94 8.13
N VAL A 83 -2.03 7.80 8.72
CA VAL A 83 -3.18 6.99 8.32
C VAL A 83 -4.45 7.75 8.70
N GLY A 84 -5.31 8.01 7.71
CA GLY A 84 -6.53 8.81 7.88
C GLY A 84 -7.79 8.08 7.46
#